data_AF-A0A4Y6AWS4-F1
#
_entry.id   AF-A0A4Y6AWS4-F1
#
_cell.length_a   1.000
_cell.length_b   1.000
_cell.length_c   1.000
_cell.angle_alpha   90.00
_cell.angle_beta   90.00
_cell.angle_gamma   90.00
#
_symmetry.space_group_name_H-M   'P 1'
#
loop_
_entity.id
_entity.type
_entity.pdbx_description
1 polymer ?
#
loop_
_entity_poly.entity_id
_entity_poly.type
_entity_poly.pdbx_seq_one_letter_code
_entity_poly.pdbx_strand_id
1 'polypeptide(L)' 'MTQFESNTGERFAEFVLPDGCVLCGGEVTVRASQAGAHSYCPRCHWLSKPSMRVRDNGVELSFATTVLA' A
#
# COMPACT_ATOMS: atom_id res chain seq x y z
N MET A 1 3.43 -7.29 12.63
CA MET A 1 2.42 -6.40 12.03
C MET A 1 1.91 -5.50 13.14
N THR A 2 2.24 -4.22 13.10
CA THR A 2 1.84 -3.26 14.14
C THR A 2 0.54 -2.59 13.70
N GLN A 3 -0.53 -2.74 14.48
CA GLN A 3 -1.81 -2.06 14.26
C GLN A 3 -1.78 -0.70 14.97
N PHE A 4 -2.29 0.33 14.31
CA PHE A 4 -2.38 1.68 14.88
C PHE A 4 -3.81 2.20 14.73
N GLU A 5 -4.36 2.82 15.78
CA GLU A 5 -5.64 3.55 15.74
C GLU A 5 -5.38 5.03 15.41
N SER A 6 -6.08 5.59 14.44
CA SER A 6 -6.01 7.03 14.16
C SER A 6 -6.79 7.82 15.21
N ASN A 7 -6.51 9.12 15.33
CA ASN A 7 -7.26 10.07 16.20
C ASN A 7 -8.77 10.17 15.83
N THR A 8 -9.18 9.57 14.70
CA THR A 8 -10.56 9.47 14.23
C THR A 8 -11.21 8.11 14.49
N GLY A 9 -10.50 7.17 15.15
CA GLY A 9 -10.97 5.80 15.40
C GLY A 9 -10.92 4.89 14.17
N GLU A 10 -10.27 5.32 13.09
CA GLU A 10 -10.13 4.51 11.88
C GLU A 10 -8.97 3.52 12.06
N ARG A 11 -9.27 2.23 11.97
CA ARG A 11 -8.27 1.16 12.02
C ARG A 11 -7.49 1.13 10.71
N PHE A 12 -6.17 1.19 10.83
CA PHE A 12 -5.28 1.00 9.68
C PHE A 12 -4.13 0.06 10.03
N ALA A 13 -3.61 -0.59 8.99
CA ALA A 13 -2.38 -1.36 9.04
C ALA A 13 -1.33 -0.66 8.19
N GLU A 14 -0.10 -0.65 8.69
CA GLU A 14 1.06 -0.13 7.96
C GLU A 14 2.13 -1.23 7.88
N PHE A 15 2.67 -1.42 6.68
CA PHE A 15 3.68 -2.43 6.42
C PHE A 15 4.54 -2.07 5.21
N VAL A 16 5.72 -2.70 5.12
CA VAL A 16 6.68 -2.50 4.03
C VAL A 16 6.70 -3.75 3.15
N LEU A 17 6.68 -3.54 1.84
CA LEU A 17 6.91 -4.55 0.82
C LEU A 17 8.34 -4.36 0.26
N PRO A 18 9.31 -5.26 0.55
CA PRO A 18 10.72 -5.07 0.21
C PRO A 18 11.00 -4.86 -1.29
N ASP A 19 10.27 -5.56 -2.17
CA ASP A 19 10.36 -5.45 -3.63
C ASP A 19 9.01 -5.00 -4.23
N GLY A 20 8.29 -4.13 -3.51
CA GLY A 20 6.91 -3.77 -3.84
C GLY A 20 6.76 -2.72 -4.95
N CYS A 21 7.82 -1.99 -5.31
CA CYS A 21 7.71 -0.92 -6.30
C CYS A 21 7.69 -1.48 -7.72
N VAL A 22 6.54 -1.42 -8.38
CA VAL A 22 6.36 -1.86 -9.77
C VAL A 22 7.17 -1.06 -10.80
N LEU A 23 7.72 0.11 -10.43
CA LEU A 23 8.52 0.95 -11.34
C LEU A 23 10.03 0.72 -11.20
N CYS A 24 10.55 0.61 -9.97
CA CYS A 24 12.00 0.53 -9.73
C CYS A 24 12.46 -0.71 -8.96
N GLY A 25 11.53 -1.59 -8.58
CA GLY A 25 11.80 -2.78 -7.77
C GLY A 25 12.21 -2.50 -6.33
N GLY A 26 12.19 -1.24 -5.88
CA GLY A 26 12.53 -0.89 -4.49
C GLY A 26 11.41 -1.17 -3.50
N GLU A 27 11.72 -0.93 -2.23
CA GLU A 27 10.74 -1.09 -1.15
C GLU A 27 9.58 -0.08 -1.28
N VAL A 28 8.43 -0.49 -0.76
CA VAL A 28 7.22 0.34 -0.74
C VAL A 28 6.56 0.26 0.62
N THR A 29 6.35 1.41 1.23
CA THR A 29 5.50 1.54 2.42
C THR A 29 4.04 1.55 1.98
N VAL A 30 3.21 0.73 2.62
CA VAL A 30 1.78 0.63 2.37
C VAL A 30 1.02 0.97 3.64
N ARG A 31 0.04 1.86 3.50
CA ARG A 31 -0.99 2.11 4.51
C ARG A 31 -2.33 1.60 3.99
N ALA A 32 -2.93 0.66 4.71
CA ALA A 32 -4.21 0.05 4.39
C ALA A 32 -5.23 0.40 5.47
N SER A 33 -6.37 0.98 5.09
CA SER A 33 -7.52 1.22 5.95
C SER A 33 -8.82 0.76 5.28
N GLN A 34 -9.95 0.87 5.96
CA GLN A 34 -11.25 0.56 5.35
C GLN A 34 -11.57 1.45 4.14
N ALA A 35 -10.99 2.65 4.05
CA ALA A 35 -11.15 3.55 2.92
C ALA A 35 -10.32 3.16 1.68
N GLY A 36 -9.40 2.21 1.83
CA GLY A 36 -8.53 1.74 0.75
C GLY A 36 -7.07 1.67 1.16
N ALA A 37 -6.20 1.51 0.16
CA ALA A 37 -4.76 1.43 0.36
C ALA A 37 -4.04 2.56 -0.38
N HIS A 38 -2.97 3.04 0.23
CA HIS A 38 -2.03 4.01 -0.32
C HIS A 38 -0.62 3.48 -0.19
N SER A 39 0.23 3.75 -1.18
CA SER A 39 1.61 3.28 -1.18
C SER A 39 2.60 4.35 -1.64
N TYR A 40 3.80 4.29 -1.10
CA TYR A 40 4.91 5.20 -1.45
C TYR A 40 6.22 4.45 -1.56
N CYS A 41 6.97 4.71 -2.64
CA CYS A 41 8.35 4.25 -2.78
C CYS A 41 9.32 5.38 -2.45
N PRO A 42 10.17 5.27 -1.40
CA PRO A 42 11.15 6.31 -1.08
C PRO A 42 12.29 6.41 -2.10
N ARG A 43 12.48 5.40 -2.97
CA ARG A 43 13.58 5.37 -3.95
C ARG A 43 13.28 6.18 -5.21
N CYS A 44 12.09 6.01 -5.79
CA CYS A 44 11.68 6.70 -7.01
C CYS A 44 10.53 7.69 -6.80
N HIS A 45 10.11 7.87 -5.55
CA HIS A 45 9.01 8.73 -5.12
C HIS A 45 7.66 8.41 -5.77
N TRP A 46 7.50 7.18 -6.27
CA TRP A 46 6.25 6.73 -6.83
C TRP A 46 5.18 6.63 -5.75
N LEU A 47 4.08 7.36 -5.96
CA LEU A 47 2.90 7.36 -5.10
C LEU A 47 1.77 6.64 -5.83
N SER A 48 1.11 5.69 -5.15
CA SER A 48 0.04 4.92 -5.77
C SER A 48 -1.14 4.68 -4.82
N LYS A 49 -2.31 4.44 -5.41
CA LYS A 49 -3.53 4.03 -4.72
C LYS A 49 -3.91 2.62 -5.20
N PRO A 50 -3.27 1.57 -4.68
CA PRO A 50 -3.55 0.21 -5.13
C PRO A 50 -4.99 -0.18 -4.83
N SER A 51 -5.54 -1.03 -5.69
CA SER A 51 -6.80 -1.71 -5.38
C SER A 51 -6.58 -2.69 -4.24
N MET A 52 -7.45 -2.67 -3.24
CA MET A 52 -7.33 -3.51 -2.06
C MET A 52 -8.52 -4.46 -1.96
N ARG A 53 -8.25 -5.75 -1.74
CA ARG A 53 -9.25 -6.77 -1.41
C ARG A 53 -8.88 -7.47 -0.11
N VAL A 54 -9.80 -7.51 0.83
CA VAL A 54 -9.64 -8.29 2.06
C VAL A 54 -10.01 -9.74 1.77
N ARG A 55 -9.20 -10.68 2.24
CA ARG A 55 -9.38 -12.14 2.17
C ARG A 55 -9.43 -12.69 3.60
N ASP A 56 -9.92 -13.93 3.77
CA ASP A 56 -10.07 -14.54 5.10
C ASP A 56 -8.77 -14.54 5.93
N ASN A 57 -7.61 -14.66 5.27
CA ASN A 57 -6.30 -14.73 5.92
C ASN A 57 -5.34 -13.59 5.52
N GLY A 58 -5.85 -12.49 4.98
CA GLY A 58 -4.97 -11.38 4.63
C GLY A 58 -5.56 -10.32 3.71
N VAL A 59 -4.67 -9.57 3.08
CA VAL A 59 -5.02 -8.48 2.16
C VAL A 59 -4.29 -8.70 0.84
N GLU A 60 -5.03 -8.60 -0.24
CA GLU A 60 -4.52 -8.61 -1.60
C GLU A 60 -4.47 -7.18 -2.13
N LEU A 61 -3.32 -6.79 -2.68
CA LEU A 61 -3.09 -5.47 -3.28
C LEU A 61 -2.78 -5.63 -4.76
N SER A 62 -3.48 -4.88 -5.60
CA SER A 62 -3.22 -4.82 -7.04
C SER A 62 -2.80 -3.42 -7.43
N PHE A 63 -1.62 -3.29 -8.01
CA PHE A 63 -1.07 -2.04 -8.51
C PHE A 63 -1.37 -1.91 -10.00
N ALA A 64 -1.89 -0.75 -10.42
CA ALA A 64 -2.05 -0.42 -11.82
C ALA A 64 -0.91 0.52 -12.24
N THR A 65 -0.13 0.12 -13.24
CA THR A 65 0.79 1.02 -13.94
C THR A 65 0.13 1.48 -15.22
N THR A 66 -0.43 2.68 -15.22
CA THR A 66 -0.74 3.35 -16.49
C THR A 66 0.57 3.87 -17.05
N VAL A 67 1.12 3.16 -18.04
CA VAL A 67 2.19 3.73 -18.88
C VAL A 67 1.50 4.70 -19.83
N LEU A 68 1.66 6.00 -19.58
CA LEU A 68 1.38 7.01 -20.61
C LEU A 68 2.53 6.91 -21.61
N ALA A 69 2.23 6.35 -22.78
CA ALA A 69 3.13 6.29 -23.93
C ALA A 69 3.25 7.66 -24.61
#